data_AF-X0XDH7-F1
#
_entry.id   AF-X0XDH7-F1
#
_cell.length_a   1.000
_cell.length_b   1.000
_cell.length_c   1.000
_cell.angle_alpha   90.00
_cell.angle_beta   90.00
_cell.angle_gamma   90.00
#
_symmetry.space_group_name_H-M   'P 1'
#
loop_
_entity.id
_entity.type
_entity.pdbx_description
1 polymer ?
#
loop_
_entity_poly.entity_id
_entity_poly.type
_entity_poly.pdbx_seq_one_letter_code
_entity_poly.pdbx_strand_id
1 'polypeptide(L)'
;MSRVDIKKRFAPIQREAAQRAEEKKTDGIPTIYIVMSTCGLASGAAETKQAFEEALSHKSIEARIVPVGCLGHCYAEPLVVIDHPTSGLPPICYHQVSAARAQVLVKSYLEKGDPVFKYVLGATEENDLIPALMDFPRFNLEQRLVMEQCGRIDPNDIYQF
;
A
#
# COMPACT_ATOMS: atom_id res chain seq x y z
N MET A 1 -24.14 23.23 -17.96
CA MET A 1 -24.38 22.21 -16.92
C MET A 1 -24.01 22.82 -15.58
N SER A 2 -24.90 22.80 -14.58
CA SER A 2 -24.56 23.40 -13.28
C SER A 2 -23.64 22.47 -12.48
N ARG A 3 -22.86 23.02 -11.53
CA ARG A 3 -22.05 22.20 -10.60
C ARG A 3 -22.90 21.20 -9.80
N VAL A 4 -24.18 21.50 -9.58
CA VAL A 4 -25.14 20.62 -8.89
C VAL A 4 -25.50 19.40 -9.75
N ASP A 5 -25.63 19.59 -11.07
CA ASP A 5 -25.93 18.48 -12.00
C ASP A 5 -24.76 17.51 -12.13
N ILE A 6 -23.51 18.02 -12.07
CA ILE A 6 -22.30 17.19 -12.07
C ILE A 6 -22.27 16.29 -10.84
N LYS A 7 -22.42 16.85 -9.64
CA LYS A 7 -22.41 16.07 -8.39
C LYS A 7 -23.48 14.98 -8.36
N LYS A 8 -24.70 15.28 -8.82
CA LYS A 8 -25.78 14.28 -8.89
C LYS A 8 -25.46 13.12 -9.82
N ARG A 9 -24.76 13.37 -10.94
CA ARG A 9 -24.37 12.32 -11.89
C ARG A 9 -23.29 11.39 -11.35
N PHE A 10 -22.33 11.92 -10.59
CA PHE A 10 -21.23 11.13 -10.03
C PHE A 10 -21.56 10.48 -8.67
N ALA A 11 -22.64 10.91 -8.00
CA ALA A 11 -23.04 10.38 -6.70
C ALA A 11 -23.17 8.84 -6.62
N PRO A 12 -23.67 8.11 -7.66
CA PRO A 12 -23.71 6.65 -7.61
C PRO A 12 -22.31 6.02 -7.52
N ILE A 13 -21.37 6.46 -8.36
CA ILE A 13 -19.99 5.96 -8.37
C ILE A 13 -19.30 6.24 -7.03
N GLN A 14 -19.51 7.44 -6.47
CA GLN A 14 -18.94 7.79 -5.16
C GLN A 14 -19.49 6.93 -4.01
N ARG A 15 -20.77 6.57 -4.05
CA ARG A 15 -21.35 5.67 -3.04
C ARG A 15 -20.79 4.26 -3.16
N GLU A 16 -20.65 3.76 -4.39
CA GLU A 16 -20.08 2.44 -4.64
C GLU A 16 -18.61 2.39 -4.24
N ALA A 17 -17.82 3.42 -4.57
CA ALA A 17 -16.44 3.57 -4.12
C ALA A 17 -16.32 3.52 -2.59
N ALA A 18 -17.16 4.30 -1.89
CA ALA A 18 -17.18 4.31 -0.43
C ALA A 18 -17.56 2.95 0.17
N GLN A 19 -18.53 2.25 -0.43
CA GLN A 19 -18.92 0.91 0.01
C GLN A 19 -17.77 -0.09 -0.15
N ARG A 20 -17.12 -0.13 -1.32
CA ARG A 20 -15.98 -1.02 -1.58
C ARG A 20 -14.81 -0.74 -0.65
N ALA A 21 -14.53 0.52 -0.37
CA ALA A 21 -13.48 0.92 0.58
C ALA A 21 -13.78 0.47 2.01
N GLU A 22 -15.05 0.49 2.44
CA GLU A 22 -15.47 0.03 3.77
C GLU A 22 -15.43 -1.50 3.89
N GLU A 23 -15.91 -2.22 2.86
CA GLU A 23 -15.80 -3.69 2.78
C GLU A 23 -14.34 -4.12 2.88
N LYS A 24 -13.45 -3.45 2.14
CA LYS A 24 -12.00 -3.69 2.15
C LYS A 24 -11.36 -3.47 3.53
N LYS A 25 -11.88 -2.55 4.34
CA LYS A 25 -11.36 -2.27 5.69
C LYS A 25 -11.84 -3.29 6.72
N THR A 26 -13.03 -3.84 6.51
CA THR A 26 -13.71 -4.69 7.49
C THR A 26 -13.57 -6.19 7.23
N ASP A 27 -13.13 -6.59 6.03
CA ASP A 27 -12.92 -8.00 5.65
C ASP A 27 -11.76 -8.70 6.39
N GLY A 28 -10.84 -7.93 7.00
CA GLY A 28 -9.67 -8.45 7.72
C GLY A 28 -8.58 -9.05 6.81
N ILE A 29 -8.73 -8.98 5.50
CA ILE A 29 -7.81 -9.54 4.51
C ILE A 29 -6.62 -8.59 4.35
N PRO A 30 -5.36 -9.07 4.53
CA PRO A 30 -4.18 -8.22 4.32
C PRO A 30 -4.11 -7.64 2.91
N THR A 31 -3.65 -6.39 2.81
CA THR A 31 -3.40 -5.72 1.54
C THR A 31 -1.91 -5.42 1.38
N ILE A 32 -1.34 -5.87 0.27
CA ILE A 32 0.04 -5.61 -0.13
C ILE A 32 0.00 -4.59 -1.26
N TYR A 33 0.30 -3.34 -0.95
CA TYR A 33 0.44 -2.27 -1.94
C TYR A 33 1.88 -2.24 -2.46
N ILE A 34 2.06 -2.41 -3.75
CA ILE A 34 3.39 -2.44 -4.38
C ILE A 34 3.54 -1.19 -5.22
N VAL A 35 4.54 -0.36 -4.94
CA VAL A 35 4.80 0.83 -5.75
C VAL A 35 5.32 0.41 -7.11
N MET A 36 4.48 0.56 -8.13
CA MET A 36 4.77 0.17 -9.52
C MET A 36 4.84 1.38 -10.44
N SER A 37 5.24 2.53 -9.91
CA SER A 37 5.65 3.70 -10.71
C SER A 37 6.95 3.41 -11.49
N THR A 38 7.33 4.28 -12.42
CA THR A 38 8.50 4.06 -13.28
C THR A 38 9.79 3.72 -12.51
N CYS A 39 10.08 4.41 -11.41
CA CYS A 39 11.26 4.11 -10.57
C CYS A 39 11.14 2.75 -9.87
N GLY A 40 9.93 2.38 -9.41
CA GLY A 40 9.66 1.09 -8.80
C GLY A 40 9.86 -0.05 -9.80
N LEU A 41 9.29 0.07 -11.00
CA LEU A 41 9.48 -0.89 -12.09
C LEU A 41 10.96 -1.03 -12.47
N ALA A 42 11.66 0.09 -12.63
CA ALA A 42 13.09 0.10 -12.93
C ALA A 42 13.95 -0.54 -11.82
N SER A 43 13.46 -0.56 -10.57
CA SER A 43 14.15 -1.14 -9.41
C SER A 43 13.74 -2.58 -9.11
N GLY A 44 12.86 -3.18 -9.91
CA GLY A 44 12.45 -4.58 -9.77
C GLY A 44 11.10 -4.82 -9.08
N ALA A 45 10.17 -3.86 -9.14
CA ALA A 45 8.84 -4.02 -8.55
C ALA A 45 8.00 -5.12 -9.22
N ALA A 46 8.25 -5.43 -10.50
CA ALA A 46 7.55 -6.50 -11.21
C ALA A 46 7.90 -7.88 -10.65
N GLU A 47 9.19 -8.13 -10.44
CA GLU A 47 9.73 -9.35 -9.83
C GLU A 47 9.30 -9.46 -8.37
N THR A 48 9.20 -8.32 -7.67
CA THR A 48 8.69 -8.26 -6.31
C THR A 48 7.22 -8.68 -6.24
N LYS A 49 6.38 -8.14 -7.13
CA LYS A 49 4.97 -8.52 -7.24
C LYS A 49 4.81 -10.02 -7.53
N GLN A 50 5.54 -10.54 -8.51
CA GLN A 50 5.51 -11.95 -8.84
C GLN A 50 5.90 -12.82 -7.65
N ALA A 51 6.95 -12.44 -6.91
CA ALA A 51 7.38 -13.20 -5.73
C ALA A 51 6.34 -13.20 -4.60
N PHE A 52 5.57 -12.12 -4.43
CA PHE A 52 4.44 -12.11 -3.50
C PHE A 52 3.32 -13.06 -3.97
N GLU A 53 2.95 -13.02 -5.24
CA GLU A 53 1.91 -13.89 -5.81
C GLU A 53 2.27 -15.38 -5.62
N GLU A 54 3.50 -15.75 -5.96
CA GLU A 54 4.01 -17.12 -5.80
C GLU A 54 4.05 -17.55 -4.32
N ALA A 55 4.54 -16.69 -3.43
CA ALA A 55 4.66 -17.01 -2.01
C ALA A 55 3.29 -17.14 -1.32
N LEU A 56 2.33 -16.27 -1.64
CA LEU A 56 0.95 -16.36 -1.14
C LEU A 56 0.29 -17.65 -1.63
N SER A 57 0.41 -17.97 -2.92
CA SER A 57 -0.14 -19.18 -3.52
C SER A 57 0.45 -20.44 -2.88
N HIS A 58 1.78 -20.52 -2.77
CA HIS A 58 2.47 -21.66 -2.16
C HIS A 58 2.08 -21.88 -0.69
N LYS A 59 1.76 -20.83 0.05
CA LYS A 59 1.38 -20.91 1.47
C LYS A 59 -0.13 -20.95 1.69
N SER A 60 -0.93 -20.83 0.63
CA SER A 60 -2.40 -20.72 0.72
C SER A 60 -2.84 -19.59 1.67
N ILE A 61 -2.14 -18.45 1.61
CA ILE A 61 -2.48 -17.24 2.38
C ILE A 61 -3.31 -16.34 1.50
N GLU A 62 -4.49 -15.96 2.00
CA GLU A 62 -5.35 -14.97 1.36
C GLU A 62 -4.83 -13.56 1.64
N ALA A 63 -4.46 -12.83 0.57
CA ALA A 63 -4.10 -11.42 0.64
C ALA A 63 -4.35 -10.75 -0.71
N ARG A 64 -4.62 -9.44 -0.67
CA ARG A 64 -4.86 -8.61 -1.86
C ARG A 64 -3.57 -7.93 -2.29
N ILE A 65 -3.14 -8.11 -3.53
CA ILE A 65 -2.01 -7.36 -4.11
C ILE A 65 -2.56 -6.20 -4.94
N VAL A 66 -2.15 -4.98 -4.62
CA VAL A 66 -2.62 -3.76 -5.28
C VAL A 66 -1.41 -2.99 -5.84
N PRO A 67 -1.26 -2.90 -7.16
CA PRO A 67 -0.29 -1.99 -7.78
C PRO A 67 -0.67 -0.54 -7.47
N VAL A 68 0.26 0.25 -6.95
CA VAL A 68 0.01 1.67 -6.64
C VAL A 68 1.01 2.59 -7.32
N GLY A 69 0.65 3.88 -7.38
CA GLY A 69 1.53 4.95 -7.84
C GLY A 69 2.73 5.22 -6.92
N CYS A 70 3.51 6.26 -7.25
CA CYS A 70 4.73 6.62 -6.53
C CYS A 70 4.45 7.03 -5.08
N LEU A 71 5.30 6.59 -4.13
CA LEU A 71 5.23 7.02 -2.72
C LEU A 71 6.15 8.22 -2.42
N GLY A 72 7.13 8.49 -3.30
CA GLY A 72 8.06 9.62 -3.22
C GLY A 72 9.42 9.31 -2.59
N HIS A 73 9.69 8.04 -2.26
CA HIS A 73 10.98 7.55 -1.78
C HIS A 73 11.73 6.75 -2.85
N CYS A 74 11.97 7.34 -4.03
CA CYS A 74 12.59 6.63 -5.16
C CYS A 74 13.94 5.96 -4.83
N TYR A 75 14.70 6.50 -3.86
CA TYR A 75 15.98 5.92 -3.40
C TYR A 75 15.83 4.60 -2.64
N ALA A 76 14.61 4.27 -2.20
CA ALA A 76 14.28 3.13 -1.35
C ALA A 76 13.45 2.07 -2.08
N GLU A 77 13.22 2.23 -3.39
CA GLU A 77 12.48 1.28 -4.21
C GLU A 77 13.21 -0.08 -4.33
N PRO A 78 12.48 -1.19 -4.57
CA PRO A 78 11.02 -1.31 -4.58
C PRO A 78 10.40 -1.11 -3.19
N LEU A 79 9.35 -0.29 -3.12
CA LEU A 79 8.58 -0.03 -1.92
C LEU A 79 7.33 -0.91 -1.88
N VAL A 80 7.08 -1.50 -0.72
CA VAL A 80 5.87 -2.27 -0.45
C VAL A 80 5.27 -1.82 0.86
N VAL A 81 3.98 -1.49 0.85
CA VAL A 81 3.21 -1.22 2.07
C VAL A 81 2.35 -2.44 2.34
N ILE A 82 2.45 -2.99 3.54
CA ILE A 82 1.58 -4.08 3.98
C ILE A 82 0.64 -3.54 5.05
N ASP A 83 -0.64 -3.51 4.70
CA ASP A 83 -1.74 -3.30 5.64
C ASP A 83 -2.24 -4.67 6.09
N HIS A 84 -2.04 -5.00 7.36
CA HIS A 84 -2.44 -6.28 7.95
C HIS A 84 -3.38 -6.01 9.13
N PRO A 85 -4.70 -5.89 8.89
CA PRO A 85 -5.65 -5.39 9.88
C PRO A 85 -5.68 -6.18 11.20
N THR A 86 -5.46 -7.50 11.13
CA THR A 86 -5.48 -8.38 12.30
C THR A 86 -4.17 -8.41 13.09
N SER A 87 -3.11 -7.74 12.62
CA SER A 87 -1.81 -7.72 13.30
C SER A 87 -1.72 -6.74 14.47
N GLY A 88 -2.65 -5.79 14.57
CA GLY A 88 -2.59 -4.70 15.55
C GLY A 88 -1.51 -3.65 15.27
N LEU A 89 -0.85 -3.72 14.11
CA LEU A 89 0.14 -2.75 13.64
C LEU A 89 -0.47 -1.82 12.59
N PRO A 90 0.00 -0.57 12.49
CA PRO A 90 -0.36 0.31 11.37
C PRO A 90 0.16 -0.26 10.05
N PRO A 91 -0.31 0.22 8.88
CA PRO A 91 0.26 -0.20 7.61
C PRO A 91 1.76 0.15 7.53
N ILE A 92 2.57 -0.86 7.25
CA ILE A 92 4.03 -0.78 7.35
C ILE A 92 4.63 -0.68 5.95
N CYS A 93 5.46 0.34 5.71
CA CYS A 93 6.24 0.48 4.50
C CYS A 93 7.61 -0.19 4.64
N TYR A 94 7.94 -1.03 3.65
CA TYR A 94 9.20 -1.75 3.52
C TYR A 94 9.99 -1.22 2.34
N HIS A 95 11.31 -1.09 2.53
CA HIS A 95 12.22 -0.61 1.48
C HIS A 95 13.05 -1.73 0.86
N GLN A 96 13.51 -1.48 -0.37
CA GLN A 96 14.40 -2.36 -1.15
C GLN A 96 13.88 -3.80 -1.13
N VAL A 97 12.57 -3.96 -1.34
CA VAL A 97 11.93 -5.26 -1.25
C VAL A 97 12.30 -6.03 -2.51
N SER A 98 13.21 -7.00 -2.39
CA SER A 98 13.53 -7.94 -3.46
C SER A 98 12.57 -9.14 -3.43
N ALA A 99 12.60 -9.98 -4.46
CA ALA A 99 11.88 -11.25 -4.50
C ALA A 99 12.13 -12.11 -3.23
N ALA A 100 13.37 -12.17 -2.75
CA ALA A 100 13.72 -12.89 -1.53
C ALA A 100 13.10 -12.25 -0.27
N ARG A 101 13.06 -10.92 -0.19
CA ARG A 101 12.40 -10.21 0.92
C ARG A 101 10.89 -10.37 0.87
N ALA A 102 10.27 -10.37 -0.30
CA ALA A 102 8.84 -10.64 -0.46
C ALA A 102 8.46 -12.01 0.14
N GLN A 103 9.21 -13.06 -0.17
CA GLN A 103 9.01 -14.40 0.42
C GLN A 103 9.15 -14.39 1.95
N VAL A 104 10.12 -13.64 2.48
CA VAL A 104 10.31 -13.47 3.94
C VAL A 104 9.13 -12.73 4.55
N LEU A 105 8.61 -11.66 3.93
CA LEU A 105 7.48 -10.90 4.44
C LEU A 105 6.20 -11.74 4.47
N VAL A 106 5.93 -12.55 3.44
CA VAL A 106 4.79 -13.48 3.46
C VAL A 106 4.95 -14.50 4.60
N LYS A 107 6.13 -15.10 4.75
CA LYS A 107 6.39 -16.15 5.76
C LYS A 107 6.45 -15.62 7.20
N SER A 108 7.10 -14.49 7.42
CA SER A 108 7.32 -13.97 8.77
C SER A 108 6.18 -13.06 9.19
N TYR A 109 5.74 -12.16 8.33
CA TYR A 109 4.73 -11.19 8.71
C TYR A 109 3.32 -11.74 8.54
N LEU A 110 2.92 -12.10 7.32
CA LEU A 110 1.53 -12.52 7.07
C LEU A 110 1.19 -13.88 7.72
N GLU A 111 2.14 -14.81 7.80
CA GLU A 111 1.90 -16.14 8.39
C GLU A 111 2.16 -16.19 9.90
N LYS A 112 3.20 -15.49 10.39
CA LYS A 112 3.66 -15.62 11.79
C LYS A 112 3.47 -14.37 12.64
N GLY A 113 3.04 -13.25 12.06
CA GLY A 113 2.85 -11.98 12.76
C GLY A 113 4.13 -11.22 13.10
N ASP A 114 5.31 -11.63 12.60
CA ASP A 114 6.57 -10.90 12.78
C ASP A 114 6.75 -9.86 11.65
N PRO A 115 6.67 -8.55 11.94
CA PRO A 115 6.74 -7.50 10.92
C PRO A 115 8.13 -7.34 10.31
N VAL A 116 9.16 -8.05 10.80
CA VAL A 116 10.52 -8.00 10.26
C VAL A 116 11.08 -6.57 10.27
N PHE A 117 11.12 -5.95 11.45
CA PHE A 117 11.49 -4.53 11.65
C PHE A 117 12.76 -4.06 10.94
N LYS A 118 13.74 -4.95 10.71
CA LYS A 118 14.97 -4.62 9.97
C LYS A 118 14.76 -4.19 8.50
N TYR A 119 13.58 -4.43 7.92
CA TYR A 119 13.23 -4.02 6.55
C TYR A 119 12.28 -2.81 6.52
N VAL A 120 11.84 -2.35 7.68
CA VAL A 120 10.85 -1.29 7.81
C VAL A 120 11.50 0.04 7.48
N LEU A 121 10.87 0.76 6.57
CA LEU A 121 11.16 2.17 6.31
C LEU A 121 10.40 3.06 7.29
N GLY A 122 9.12 2.77 7.53
CA GLY A 122 8.26 3.51 8.45
C GLY A 122 6.80 3.14 8.29
N ALA A 123 5.91 3.69 9.12
CA ALA A 123 4.48 3.52 8.98
C ALA A 123 3.89 4.57 8.04
N THR A 124 2.82 4.23 7.31
CA THR A 124 2.13 5.20 6.43
C THR A 124 1.11 6.07 7.17
N GLU A 125 0.91 5.80 8.46
CA GLU A 125 -0.02 6.49 9.36
C GLU A 125 0.68 6.78 10.69
N GLU A 126 0.25 7.84 11.38
CA GLU A 126 0.75 8.19 12.70
C GLU A 126 0.34 7.14 13.73
N ASN A 127 1.28 6.75 14.59
CA ASN A 127 1.12 5.73 15.61
C ASN A 127 2.27 5.81 16.62
N ASP A 128 2.15 5.08 17.74
CA ASP A 128 3.14 5.10 18.83
C ASP A 128 4.29 4.07 18.67
N LEU A 129 4.21 3.16 17.69
CA LEU A 129 5.09 1.99 17.58
C LEU A 129 6.20 2.15 16.54
N ILE A 130 5.88 2.76 15.40
CA ILE A 130 6.74 2.86 14.22
C ILE A 130 6.73 4.32 13.74
N PRO A 131 7.89 4.98 13.58
CA PRO A 131 7.96 6.33 13.04
C PRO A 131 7.20 6.46 11.72
N ALA A 132 6.41 7.54 11.58
CA ALA A 132 5.65 7.75 10.36
C ALA A 132 6.60 8.23 9.24
N LEU A 133 6.32 7.83 7.99
CA LEU A 133 7.09 8.29 6.84
C LEU A 133 7.08 9.82 6.69
N MET A 134 6.01 10.47 7.17
CA MET A 134 5.84 11.92 7.14
C MET A 134 6.78 12.64 8.12
N ASP A 135 7.32 11.96 9.14
CA ASP A 135 8.24 12.56 10.13
C ASP A 135 9.66 12.73 9.58
N PHE A 136 9.99 12.04 8.49
CA PHE A 136 11.33 12.08 7.93
C PHE A 136 11.62 13.42 7.25
N PRO A 137 12.90 13.86 7.23
CA PRO A 137 13.31 15.14 6.61
C PRO A 137 12.86 15.34 5.17
N ARG A 138 12.56 14.24 4.44
CA ARG A 138 12.03 14.30 3.09
C ARG A 138 10.61 14.88 3.06
N PHE A 139 9.77 14.59 4.05
CA PHE A 139 8.33 14.91 4.03
C PHE A 139 7.85 15.82 5.16
N ASN A 140 8.61 15.98 6.24
CA ASN A 140 8.18 16.77 7.39
C ASN A 140 8.05 18.28 7.14
N LEU A 141 8.44 18.76 5.96
CA LEU A 141 8.28 20.15 5.52
C LEU A 141 7.24 20.33 4.39
N GLU A 142 6.59 19.26 3.92
CA GLU A 142 5.61 19.35 2.82
C GLU A 142 4.18 19.03 3.27
N GLN A 143 3.21 19.70 2.65
CA GLN A 143 1.79 19.34 2.72
C GLN A 143 1.38 18.69 1.40
N ARG A 144 1.02 17.40 1.44
CA ARG A 144 0.69 16.61 0.25
C ARG A 144 -0.76 16.78 -0.20
N LEU A 145 -1.17 17.99 -0.55
CA LEU A 145 -2.56 18.26 -0.96
C LEU A 145 -2.92 17.59 -2.30
N VAL A 146 -2.08 17.77 -3.33
CA VAL A 146 -2.30 17.16 -4.66
C VAL A 146 -1.85 15.70 -4.67
N MET A 147 -0.86 15.35 -3.85
CA MET A 147 -0.21 14.03 -3.81
C MET A 147 -0.74 13.13 -2.67
N GLU A 148 -1.90 13.46 -2.11
CA GLU A 148 -2.49 12.77 -0.96
C GLU A 148 -2.73 11.28 -1.26
N GLN A 149 -3.20 11.00 -2.48
CA GLN A 149 -3.53 9.65 -2.95
C GLN A 149 -2.34 8.88 -3.53
N CYS A 150 -1.21 9.55 -3.77
CA CYS A 150 -0.03 8.91 -4.36
C CYS A 150 0.52 7.82 -3.43
N GLY A 151 0.62 6.59 -3.94
CA GLY A 151 1.07 5.42 -3.19
C GLY A 151 -0.02 4.74 -2.34
N ARG A 152 -1.28 5.21 -2.41
CA ARG A 152 -2.41 4.65 -1.66
C ARG A 152 -3.46 3.95 -2.53
N ILE A 153 -3.63 4.41 -3.77
CA ILE A 153 -4.67 3.93 -4.67
C ILE A 153 -4.08 3.22 -5.89
N ASP A 154 -4.85 2.27 -6.45
CA ASP A 154 -4.61 1.72 -7.77
C ASP A 154 -4.99 2.77 -8.83
N PRO A 155 -4.02 3.26 -9.63
CA PRO A 155 -4.30 4.27 -10.64
C PRO A 155 -5.23 3.78 -11.76
N ASN A 156 -5.48 2.46 -11.86
CA ASN A 156 -6.36 1.86 -12.87
C ASN A 156 -7.76 1.52 -12.33
N ASP A 157 -8.05 1.81 -11.06
CA ASP A 157 -9.37 1.56 -10.45
C ASP A 157 -10.08 2.87 -10.12
N ILE A 158 -11.11 3.18 -10.91
CA ILE A 158 -11.91 4.40 -10.72
C ILE A 158 -12.63 4.46 -9.37
N TYR A 159 -12.89 3.31 -8.72
CA TYR A 159 -13.58 3.27 -7.44
C TYR A 159 -12.66 3.59 -6.24
N GLN A 160 -11.39 3.91 -6.49
CA GLN A 160 -10.45 4.35 -5.46
C GLN A 160 -10.25 5.88 -5.45
N PHE A 161 -10.99 6.64 -6.27
CA PHE A 161 -10.97 8.11 -6.36
C PHE A 161 -12.25 8.73 -5.79
#